data_AF-A0A1I0SB93-F1
#
_entry.id   AF-A0A1I0SB93-F1
#
_cell.length_a   1.000
_cell.length_b   1.000
_cell.length_c   1.000
_cell.angle_alpha   90.00
_cell.angle_beta   90.00
_cell.angle_gamma   90.00
#
_symmetry.space_group_name_H-M   'P 1'
#
loop_
_entity.id
_entity.type
_entity.pdbx_description
1 polymer ?
#
loop_
_entity_poly.entity_id
_entity_poly.type
_entity_poly.pdbx_seq_one_letter_code
_entity_poly.pdbx_strand_id
1 'polypeptide(L)'
;MNYKKILLYAILLVAVATGCKKANSDVDLSEAITGSGDVHGDVWGIWPKGSIQRVSGDIIVPEGKTLVIEEGVLVIMDTLVKPEVIVKGNLYSMGTKEAPVRFTIEENYRTDSRKFGKQWGGILAAPTCAELLLDNTILEYGGSTTTESSTSVKMGLYKAVSGENLPALWFSNASGKLVVNNSIFRNFNEDCTYIEGGSIIFTGNQFYSTGITGGEGINIKSGCVADVSYNLFYATNTNALKLSNSGTKTPQAHVIAYNNTILNTGWRRPTVKGGSIWLEATVFAELHNNLFANARFGVKRDTKKPEDSRSVVSHDLYYGFDQATVNQFQPSADIVGGKNEIIGTKAGENDPKFVNYPLNTPMNNADFNQSWDFHVQAGSPALGAGTTAFTRNFPGGLVVNDRNYASPAPSSNIGAFGTKN
;
A
#
# COMPACT_ATOMS: atom_id res chain seq x y z
N MET A 1 7.57 70.51 41.85
CA MET A 1 7.92 70.41 43.29
C MET A 1 7.36 69.10 43.82
N ASN A 2 8.22 68.27 44.42
CA ASN A 2 7.98 67.08 45.25
C ASN A 2 7.47 65.74 44.68
N TYR A 3 8.48 64.86 44.52
CA TYR A 3 8.55 63.43 44.84
C TYR A 3 7.64 62.89 45.96
N LYS A 4 7.12 61.67 45.74
CA LYS A 4 7.20 60.45 46.61
C LYS A 4 6.21 59.39 46.04
N LYS A 5 6.68 58.34 45.35
CA LYS A 5 7.16 57.03 45.85
C LYS A 5 6.05 56.05 46.30
N ILE A 6 6.16 54.83 45.74
CA ILE A 6 5.71 53.49 46.21
C ILE A 6 4.40 53.01 45.54
N LEU A 7 4.46 52.26 44.43
CA LEU A 7 4.78 50.82 44.23
C LEU A 7 3.64 49.89 44.67
N LEU A 8 2.94 49.28 43.71
CA LEU A 8 2.54 47.88 43.73
C LEU A 8 1.97 47.45 42.37
N TYR A 9 2.61 46.42 41.82
CA TYR A 9 2.28 45.71 40.60
C TYR A 9 1.00 44.87 40.76
N ALA A 10 0.17 44.82 39.73
CA ALA A 10 -0.38 43.58 39.18
C ALA A 10 -1.14 43.87 37.87
N ILE A 11 -0.61 43.33 36.78
CA ILE A 11 -1.20 43.32 35.44
C ILE A 11 -2.28 42.24 35.40
N LEU A 12 -3.49 42.58 34.96
CA LEU A 12 -4.47 41.59 34.48
C LEU A 12 -5.00 42.04 33.12
N LEU A 13 -4.37 41.54 32.07
CA LEU A 13 -4.82 41.65 30.68
C LEU A 13 -5.79 40.49 30.43
N VAL A 14 -7.09 40.80 30.32
CA VAL A 14 -8.12 39.84 29.89
C VAL A 14 -8.05 39.73 28.38
N ALA A 15 -7.51 38.62 27.88
CA ALA A 15 -7.65 38.22 26.47
C ALA A 15 -8.82 37.24 26.35
N VAL A 16 -9.87 37.68 25.65
CA VAL A 16 -11.00 36.82 25.25
C VAL A 16 -10.53 35.97 24.07
N ALA A 17 -10.31 34.68 24.30
CA ALA A 17 -10.12 33.70 23.25
C ALA A 17 -11.48 33.04 22.92
N THR A 18 -12.00 33.31 21.73
CA THR A 18 -13.10 32.58 21.11
C THR A 18 -12.65 31.15 20.81
N GLY A 19 -13.18 30.18 21.56
CA GLY A 19 -12.90 28.76 21.38
C GLY A 19 -13.55 28.20 20.12
N CYS A 20 -12.75 27.51 19.30
CA CYS A 20 -13.20 26.65 18.22
C CYS A 20 -14.13 25.56 18.75
N LYS A 21 -15.26 25.33 18.07
CA LYS A 21 -16.11 24.15 18.27
C LYS A 21 -15.27 22.90 17.97
N LYS A 22 -15.10 22.02 18.98
CA LYS A 22 -14.55 20.68 18.80
C LYS A 22 -15.54 19.85 17.96
N ALA A 23 -15.07 19.29 16.86
CA ALA A 23 -15.68 18.12 16.24
C ALA A 23 -15.39 16.90 17.15
N ASN A 24 -16.32 15.95 17.24
CA ASN A 24 -16.43 14.83 18.20
C ASN A 24 -17.03 15.15 19.57
N SER A 25 -18.34 15.38 19.62
CA SER A 25 -19.13 15.34 20.87
C SER A 25 -19.64 13.94 21.24
N ASP A 26 -19.56 12.95 20.34
CA ASP A 26 -20.30 11.69 20.51
C ASP A 26 -19.39 10.45 20.62
N VAL A 27 -18.11 10.65 20.97
CA VAL A 27 -17.20 9.54 21.31
C VAL A 27 -17.38 9.20 22.78
N ASP A 28 -17.85 7.99 23.06
CA ASP A 28 -17.82 7.41 24.39
C ASP A 28 -16.34 7.28 24.85
N LEU A 29 -15.96 8.14 25.80
CA LEU A 29 -14.62 8.20 26.40
C LEU A 29 -14.50 7.30 27.63
N SER A 30 -15.41 6.35 27.84
CA SER A 30 -15.29 5.41 28.96
C SER A 30 -14.07 4.50 28.77
N GLU A 31 -13.15 4.60 29.73
CA GLU A 31 -11.81 4.03 29.72
C GLU A 31 -11.81 2.50 29.70
N ALA A 32 -11.06 1.93 28.75
CA ALA A 32 -10.19 0.80 29.02
C ALA A 32 -8.78 1.19 28.57
N ILE A 33 -7.96 1.61 29.54
CA ILE A 33 -6.52 1.78 29.36
C ILE A 33 -5.90 0.38 29.39
N THR A 34 -5.48 -0.16 28.25
CA THR A 34 -4.45 -1.21 28.21
C THR A 34 -3.13 -0.58 27.77
N GLY A 35 -2.50 0.12 28.71
CA GLY A 35 -1.07 0.43 28.67
C GLY A 35 -0.33 -0.60 29.52
N SER A 36 0.69 -1.25 28.94
CA SER A 36 1.56 -2.30 29.51
C SER A 36 0.96 -3.70 29.72
N GLY A 37 -0.22 -3.99 29.18
CA GLY A 37 -0.83 -5.33 29.19
C GLY A 37 -0.86 -5.94 27.80
N ASP A 38 -0.60 -7.23 27.72
CA ASP A 38 -0.70 -8.07 26.52
C ASP A 38 -2.09 -7.96 25.85
N VAL A 39 -2.16 -7.34 24.66
CA VAL A 39 -3.39 -7.13 23.87
C VAL A 39 -3.73 -8.41 23.09
N HIS A 40 -4.96 -8.89 23.24
CA HIS A 40 -5.50 -10.05 22.52
C HIS A 40 -7.04 -10.04 22.61
N GLY A 41 -7.72 -10.80 21.76
CA GLY A 41 -9.18 -10.89 21.73
C GLY A 41 -9.84 -9.66 21.10
N ASP A 42 -11.05 -9.34 21.56
CA ASP A 42 -11.82 -8.24 20.98
C ASP A 42 -11.22 -6.87 21.37
N VAL A 43 -11.03 -6.00 20.38
CA VAL A 43 -10.49 -4.64 20.54
C VAL A 43 -11.31 -3.61 19.77
N TRP A 44 -11.53 -2.44 20.37
CA TRP A 44 -12.21 -1.29 19.75
C TRP A 44 -11.89 -0.01 20.55
N GLY A 45 -12.35 1.13 20.07
CA GLY A 45 -12.06 2.43 20.68
C GLY A 45 -10.82 3.07 20.09
N ILE A 46 -10.06 3.81 20.90
CA ILE A 46 -8.91 4.60 20.44
C ILE A 46 -7.64 4.05 21.07
N TRP A 47 -6.63 3.76 20.24
CA TRP A 47 -5.25 3.60 20.68
C TRP A 47 -4.56 4.97 20.62
N PRO A 48 -4.22 5.56 21.78
CA PRO A 48 -3.78 6.95 21.85
C PRO A 48 -2.44 7.18 21.16
N LYS A 49 -2.26 8.38 20.61
CA LYS A 49 -1.04 8.84 19.96
C LYS A 49 0.24 8.45 20.71
N GLY A 50 1.19 7.87 19.99
CA GLY A 50 2.50 7.48 20.53
C GLY A 50 2.49 6.31 21.52
N SER A 51 1.35 5.67 21.77
CA SER A 51 1.28 4.50 22.65
C SER A 51 1.95 3.27 22.03
N ILE A 52 2.33 2.32 22.89
CA ILE A 52 2.86 1.02 22.48
C ILE A 52 1.82 -0.05 22.83
N GLN A 53 1.41 -0.81 21.82
CA GLN A 53 0.45 -1.91 21.95
C GLN A 53 1.19 -3.22 21.68
N ARG A 54 1.35 -4.07 22.69
CA ARG A 54 1.97 -5.39 22.53
C ARG A 54 0.89 -6.43 22.33
N VAL A 55 0.81 -6.99 21.13
CA VAL A 55 -0.20 -7.96 20.73
C VAL A 55 0.34 -9.37 20.94
N SER A 56 -0.19 -10.08 21.93
CA SER A 56 0.27 -11.41 22.36
C SER A 56 -0.60 -12.55 21.83
N GLY A 57 -1.72 -12.24 21.20
CA GLY A 57 -2.65 -13.18 20.60
C GLY A 57 -3.52 -12.49 19.57
N ASP A 58 -4.28 -13.26 18.79
CA ASP A 58 -5.14 -12.72 17.74
C ASP A 58 -6.04 -11.61 18.28
N ILE A 59 -6.17 -10.52 17.54
CA ILE A 59 -7.08 -9.42 17.87
C ILE A 59 -8.21 -9.34 16.86
N ILE A 60 -9.41 -9.01 17.33
CA ILE A 60 -10.61 -8.92 16.51
C ILE A 60 -11.25 -7.56 16.75
N VAL A 61 -11.48 -6.79 15.68
CA VAL A 61 -12.38 -5.62 15.74
C VAL A 61 -13.79 -6.11 15.45
N PRO A 62 -14.71 -6.17 16.43
CA PRO A 62 -16.02 -6.77 16.22
C PRO A 62 -16.89 -5.99 15.21
N GLU A 63 -17.88 -6.67 14.64
CA GLU A 63 -18.87 -6.04 13.75
C GLU A 63 -19.62 -4.92 14.50
N GLY A 64 -19.87 -3.80 13.82
CA GLY A 64 -20.47 -2.61 14.44
C GLY A 64 -19.56 -1.85 15.41
N LYS A 65 -18.32 -2.30 15.62
CA LYS A 65 -17.30 -1.59 16.40
C LYS A 65 -16.25 -0.98 15.49
N THR A 66 -15.47 -0.06 16.04
CA THR A 66 -14.41 0.64 15.34
C THR A 66 -13.17 0.67 16.21
N LEU A 67 -12.02 0.40 15.61
CA LEU A 67 -10.72 0.66 16.20
C LEU A 67 -10.05 1.84 15.47
N VAL A 68 -9.70 2.86 16.21
CA VAL A 68 -8.94 4.03 15.75
C VAL A 68 -7.54 3.95 16.34
N ILE A 69 -6.52 4.03 15.50
CA ILE A 69 -5.12 4.02 15.90
C ILE A 69 -4.53 5.37 15.51
N GLU A 70 -4.21 6.18 16.50
CA GLU A 70 -3.68 7.52 16.28
C GLU A 70 -2.20 7.50 15.87
N GLU A 71 -1.72 8.64 15.39
CA GLU A 71 -0.35 8.77 14.88
C GLU A 71 0.73 8.33 15.88
N GLY A 72 1.83 7.79 15.36
CA GLY A 72 2.98 7.36 16.16
C GLY A 72 2.75 6.12 17.03
N VAL A 73 1.58 5.49 17.01
CA VAL A 73 1.36 4.23 17.73
C VAL A 73 2.27 3.13 17.18
N LEU A 74 2.91 2.41 18.09
CA LEU A 74 3.73 1.24 17.80
C LEU A 74 2.99 -0.03 18.22
N VAL A 75 2.60 -0.85 17.25
CA VAL A 75 1.96 -2.15 17.45
C VAL A 75 3.01 -3.25 17.29
N ILE A 76 3.33 -3.92 18.38
CA ILE A 76 4.38 -4.94 18.46
C ILE A 76 3.71 -6.31 18.54
N MET A 77 3.92 -7.14 17.52
CA MET A 77 3.35 -8.47 17.38
C MET A 77 4.29 -9.52 17.97
N ASP A 78 3.73 -10.44 18.77
CA ASP A 78 4.47 -11.58 19.31
C ASP A 78 4.93 -12.54 18.21
N THR A 79 6.24 -12.85 18.18
CA THR A 79 6.83 -13.69 17.11
C THR A 79 6.68 -15.20 17.31
N LEU A 80 6.28 -15.63 18.50
CA LEU A 80 6.01 -17.04 18.84
C LEU A 80 4.56 -17.39 18.54
N VAL A 81 3.62 -16.55 18.99
CA VAL A 81 2.17 -16.73 18.77
C VAL A 81 1.78 -16.38 17.35
N LYS A 82 2.48 -15.40 16.74
CA LYS A 82 2.23 -14.90 15.38
C LYS A 82 0.80 -14.42 15.13
N PRO A 83 0.31 -13.44 15.91
CA PRO A 83 -1.10 -13.06 15.89
C PRO A 83 -1.62 -12.60 14.53
N GLU A 84 -2.91 -12.84 14.30
CA GLU A 84 -3.71 -12.30 13.22
C GLU A 84 -4.49 -11.07 13.70
N VAL A 85 -4.69 -10.09 12.81
CA VAL A 85 -5.55 -8.91 13.07
C VAL A 85 -6.82 -9.07 12.24
N ILE A 86 -7.91 -9.49 12.86
CA ILE A 86 -9.20 -9.68 12.19
C ILE A 86 -10.03 -8.40 12.31
N VAL A 87 -10.54 -7.89 11.18
CA VAL A 87 -11.37 -6.68 11.18
C VAL A 87 -12.76 -7.05 10.65
N LYS A 88 -13.73 -7.18 11.55
CA LYS A 88 -15.16 -7.35 11.20
C LYS A 88 -15.92 -6.02 11.22
N GLY A 89 -15.51 -5.09 12.07
CA GLY A 89 -15.98 -3.70 12.12
C GLY A 89 -15.16 -2.79 11.21
N ASN A 90 -14.81 -1.60 11.69
CA ASN A 90 -13.96 -0.64 10.96
C ASN A 90 -12.59 -0.47 11.61
N LEU A 91 -11.55 -0.23 10.81
CA LEU A 91 -10.21 0.05 11.27
C LEU A 91 -9.70 1.35 10.64
N TYR A 92 -9.27 2.29 11.48
CA TYR A 92 -8.67 3.55 11.05
C TYR A 92 -7.27 3.72 11.64
N SER A 93 -6.23 3.37 10.86
CA SER A 93 -4.84 3.59 11.21
C SER A 93 -4.36 4.92 10.63
N MET A 94 -4.19 5.93 11.49
CA MET A 94 -4.05 7.34 11.10
C MET A 94 -2.69 7.90 11.53
N GLY A 95 -1.63 7.47 10.85
CA GLY A 95 -0.30 8.02 11.00
C GLY A 95 -0.12 9.40 10.36
N THR A 96 1.07 9.95 10.57
CA THR A 96 1.62 11.06 9.78
C THR A 96 2.99 10.67 9.23
N LYS A 97 3.53 11.46 8.30
CA LYS A 97 4.87 11.21 7.75
C LYS A 97 5.94 11.23 8.85
N GLU A 98 5.79 12.14 9.81
CA GLU A 98 6.70 12.31 10.94
C GLU A 98 6.46 11.28 12.06
N ALA A 99 5.21 10.86 12.25
CA ALA A 99 4.80 9.88 13.25
C ALA A 99 3.89 8.79 12.63
N PRO A 100 4.45 7.85 11.85
CA PRO A 100 3.66 6.80 11.24
C PRO A 100 3.14 5.83 12.32
N VAL A 101 1.96 5.24 12.09
CA VAL A 101 1.55 4.04 12.83
C VAL A 101 2.39 2.88 12.31
N ARG A 102 2.95 2.05 13.21
CA ARG A 102 3.82 0.93 12.80
C ARG A 102 3.38 -0.39 13.42
N PHE A 103 3.02 -1.35 12.57
CA PHE A 103 2.84 -2.76 12.93
C PHE A 103 4.12 -3.51 12.64
N THR A 104 4.74 -4.07 13.67
CA THR A 104 6.08 -4.65 13.61
C THR A 104 6.29 -5.70 14.70
N ILE A 105 7.51 -6.16 14.86
CA ILE A 105 7.99 -7.04 15.92
C ILE A 105 8.98 -6.28 16.80
N GLU A 106 9.35 -6.85 17.95
CA GLU A 106 10.40 -6.28 18.80
C GLU A 106 11.72 -6.11 18.03
N GLU A 107 12.43 -5.03 18.31
CA GLU A 107 13.59 -4.59 17.52
C GLU A 107 14.72 -5.63 17.47
N ASN A 108 14.95 -6.33 18.59
CA ASN A 108 15.94 -7.40 18.68
C ASN A 108 15.65 -8.61 17.79
N TYR A 109 14.42 -8.74 17.26
CA TYR A 109 14.06 -9.78 16.29
C TYR A 109 14.18 -9.33 14.82
N ARG A 110 14.53 -8.07 14.55
CA ARG A 110 14.66 -7.55 13.19
C ARG A 110 16.03 -7.88 12.60
N THR A 111 16.21 -9.15 12.24
CA THR A 111 17.46 -9.69 11.68
C THR A 111 17.35 -9.98 10.19
N ASP A 112 18.49 -10.08 9.50
CA ASP A 112 18.53 -10.45 8.07
C ASP A 112 17.85 -11.79 7.78
N SER A 113 17.95 -12.76 8.71
CA SER A 113 17.28 -14.06 8.58
C SER A 113 15.75 -13.98 8.62
N ARG A 114 15.18 -12.88 9.14
CA ARG A 114 13.75 -12.61 9.22
C ARG A 114 13.31 -11.50 8.24
N LYS A 115 14.18 -11.07 7.32
CA LYS A 115 13.91 -9.95 6.40
C LYS A 115 12.73 -10.15 5.45
N PHE A 116 12.23 -11.38 5.32
CA PHE A 116 11.03 -11.69 4.53
C PHE A 116 9.89 -12.21 5.42
N GLY A 117 9.80 -11.73 6.66
CA GLY A 117 8.59 -11.84 7.49
C GLY A 117 8.34 -13.22 8.09
N LYS A 118 7.06 -13.64 8.08
CA LYS A 118 6.49 -14.79 8.82
C LYS A 118 6.45 -14.66 10.34
N GLN A 119 6.50 -13.44 10.86
CA GLN A 119 6.58 -13.20 12.29
C GLN A 119 5.22 -12.90 12.94
N TRP A 120 4.22 -12.53 12.14
CA TRP A 120 2.81 -12.43 12.51
C TRP A 120 1.94 -12.63 11.27
N GLY A 121 0.62 -12.69 11.42
CA GLY A 121 -0.31 -12.95 10.32
C GLY A 121 -0.41 -11.80 9.33
N GLY A 122 -1.45 -11.00 9.47
CA GLY A 122 -1.77 -9.88 8.60
C GLY A 122 -3.02 -9.19 9.10
N ILE A 123 -3.43 -8.12 8.41
CA ILE A 123 -4.72 -7.47 8.64
C ILE A 123 -5.74 -8.12 7.71
N LEU A 124 -6.71 -8.82 8.28
CA LEU A 124 -7.71 -9.60 7.56
C LEU A 124 -9.09 -8.96 7.75
N ALA A 125 -9.46 -8.09 6.81
CA ALA A 125 -10.76 -7.40 6.81
C ALA A 125 -11.85 -8.29 6.20
N ALA A 126 -12.74 -8.75 7.07
CA ALA A 126 -13.83 -9.66 6.75
C ALA A 126 -14.88 -8.99 5.84
N PRO A 127 -15.81 -9.76 5.23
CA PRO A 127 -16.84 -9.21 4.36
C PRO A 127 -17.77 -8.18 5.04
N THR A 128 -17.82 -8.17 6.37
CA THR A 128 -18.59 -7.20 7.16
C THR A 128 -17.86 -5.87 7.38
N CYS A 129 -16.55 -5.80 7.12
CA CYS A 129 -15.77 -4.58 7.30
C CYS A 129 -16.22 -3.52 6.30
N ALA A 130 -16.87 -2.47 6.77
CA ALA A 130 -17.41 -1.43 5.90
C ALA A 130 -16.31 -0.46 5.45
N GLU A 131 -15.42 -0.09 6.36
CA GLU A 131 -14.34 0.86 6.08
C GLU A 131 -13.01 0.43 6.71
N LEU A 132 -11.94 0.53 5.91
CA LEU A 132 -10.57 0.36 6.39
C LEU A 132 -9.70 1.49 5.83
N LEU A 133 -8.99 2.18 6.73
CA LEU A 133 -8.03 3.23 6.40
C LEU A 133 -6.65 2.85 6.93
N LEU A 134 -5.65 2.88 6.04
CA LEU A 134 -4.24 2.92 6.37
C LEU A 134 -3.66 4.22 5.81
N ASP A 135 -3.43 5.22 6.67
CA ASP A 135 -2.82 6.50 6.29
C ASP A 135 -1.48 6.61 7.00
N ASN A 136 -0.38 6.78 6.25
CA ASN A 136 0.99 6.80 6.79
C ASN A 136 1.24 5.63 7.77
N THR A 137 0.83 4.43 7.38
CA THR A 137 1.00 3.21 8.18
C THR A 137 2.15 2.37 7.63
N ILE A 138 2.99 1.83 8.52
CA ILE A 138 4.06 0.89 8.17
C ILE A 138 3.61 -0.49 8.62
N LEU A 139 3.45 -1.42 7.67
CA LEU A 139 3.31 -2.83 7.95
C LEU A 139 4.63 -3.53 7.63
N GLU A 140 5.14 -4.31 8.59
CA GLU A 140 6.37 -5.08 8.38
C GLU A 140 6.41 -6.42 9.12
N TYR A 141 7.20 -7.35 8.57
CA TYR A 141 7.51 -8.67 9.15
C TYR A 141 6.36 -9.68 9.26
N GLY A 142 5.18 -9.42 8.70
CA GLY A 142 4.06 -10.36 8.74
C GLY A 142 4.11 -11.45 7.66
N GLY A 143 2.97 -12.07 7.41
CA GLY A 143 2.78 -13.16 6.44
C GLY A 143 3.07 -14.54 7.00
N SER A 144 2.64 -14.84 8.23
CA SER A 144 2.72 -16.19 8.80
C SER A 144 1.89 -17.20 8.00
N THR A 145 2.27 -18.47 8.11
CA THR A 145 1.55 -19.59 7.50
C THR A 145 0.41 -20.01 8.43
N THR A 146 -0.81 -20.05 7.91
CA THR A 146 -2.00 -20.49 8.65
C THR A 146 -1.92 -21.96 9.06
N THR A 147 -2.55 -22.28 10.19
CA THR A 147 -2.78 -23.66 10.64
C THR A 147 -4.28 -23.90 10.80
N GLU A 148 -4.69 -25.13 11.11
CA GLU A 148 -6.09 -25.40 11.48
C GLU A 148 -6.54 -24.62 12.72
N SER A 149 -5.60 -24.15 13.55
CA SER A 149 -5.90 -23.37 14.75
C SER A 149 -6.02 -21.86 14.50
N SER A 150 -5.56 -21.36 13.35
CA SER A 150 -5.64 -19.95 12.94
C SER A 150 -7.07 -19.43 13.04
N THR A 151 -7.25 -18.21 13.57
CA THR A 151 -8.57 -17.59 13.70
C THR A 151 -9.23 -17.37 12.34
N SER A 152 -8.49 -16.90 11.34
CA SER A 152 -8.94 -16.76 9.95
C SER A 152 -9.49 -18.07 9.37
N VAL A 153 -8.79 -19.19 9.57
CA VAL A 153 -9.22 -20.51 9.11
C VAL A 153 -10.51 -20.93 9.81
N LYS A 154 -10.57 -20.82 11.14
CA LYS A 154 -11.78 -21.14 11.94
C LYS A 154 -13.00 -20.30 11.56
N MET A 155 -12.77 -19.04 11.17
CA MET A 155 -13.82 -18.10 10.78
C MET A 155 -14.17 -18.17 9.28
N GLY A 156 -13.51 -19.01 8.49
CA GLY A 156 -13.73 -19.09 7.05
C GLY A 156 -13.31 -17.83 6.29
N LEU A 157 -12.32 -17.09 6.80
CA LEU A 157 -11.76 -15.89 6.20
C LEU A 157 -10.54 -16.25 5.34
N TYR A 158 -10.25 -15.41 4.33
CA TYR A 158 -9.11 -15.51 3.41
C TYR A 158 -8.71 -16.94 2.99
N LYS A 159 -9.21 -17.39 1.83
CA LYS A 159 -9.07 -18.77 1.30
C LYS A 159 -9.61 -19.88 2.21
N ALA A 160 -9.82 -19.63 3.51
CA ALA A 160 -10.43 -20.55 4.48
C ALA A 160 -9.75 -21.92 4.57
N VAL A 161 -8.42 -21.98 4.40
CA VAL A 161 -7.63 -23.22 4.43
C VAL A 161 -6.33 -23.02 5.20
N SER A 162 -5.83 -24.10 5.82
CA SER A 162 -4.52 -24.14 6.46
C SER A 162 -3.39 -24.31 5.44
N GLY A 163 -2.17 -23.93 5.83
CA GLY A 163 -0.97 -24.05 5.00
C GLY A 163 -0.75 -22.89 4.03
N GLU A 164 -1.65 -21.90 4.02
CA GLU A 164 -1.51 -20.69 3.21
C GLU A 164 -0.80 -19.59 3.99
N ASN A 165 0.12 -18.87 3.33
CA ASN A 165 0.68 -17.65 3.91
C ASN A 165 -0.36 -16.52 3.82
N LEU A 166 -0.50 -15.76 4.89
CA LEU A 166 -1.38 -14.59 4.95
C LEU A 166 -0.75 -13.39 4.20
N PRO A 167 -1.58 -12.53 3.56
CA PRO A 167 -1.09 -11.26 3.03
C PRO A 167 -0.91 -10.25 4.16
N ALA A 168 -0.20 -9.14 3.91
CA ALA A 168 -0.16 -8.04 4.88
C ALA A 168 -1.54 -7.42 5.11
N LEU A 169 -2.33 -7.32 4.03
CA LEU A 169 -3.70 -6.81 4.03
C LEU A 169 -4.59 -7.65 3.12
N TRP A 170 -5.65 -8.21 3.70
CA TRP A 170 -6.78 -8.77 2.96
C TRP A 170 -8.02 -7.90 3.21
N PHE A 171 -8.79 -7.62 2.16
CA PHE A 171 -10.06 -6.90 2.26
C PHE A 171 -11.10 -7.54 1.35
N SER A 172 -12.31 -7.76 1.85
CA SER A 172 -13.26 -8.65 1.18
C SER A 172 -14.70 -8.15 1.08
N ASN A 173 -14.97 -6.91 1.46
CA ASN A 173 -16.31 -6.33 1.34
C ASN A 173 -16.49 -5.62 -0.01
N ALA A 174 -17.35 -6.18 -0.88
CA ALA A 174 -17.64 -5.59 -2.20
C ALA A 174 -18.31 -4.21 -2.14
N SER A 175 -19.04 -3.91 -1.05
CA SER A 175 -19.67 -2.61 -0.82
C SER A 175 -18.85 -1.70 0.11
N GLY A 176 -17.70 -2.19 0.59
CA GLY A 176 -16.85 -1.48 1.52
C GLY A 176 -15.91 -0.50 0.83
N LYS A 177 -15.27 0.34 1.64
CA LYS A 177 -14.27 1.31 1.21
C LYS A 177 -12.92 0.99 1.81
N LEU A 178 -11.90 0.96 0.97
CA LEU A 178 -10.51 0.77 1.38
C LEU A 178 -9.67 1.95 0.91
N VAL A 179 -9.02 2.63 1.84
CA VAL A 179 -8.05 3.68 1.52
C VAL A 179 -6.71 3.31 2.12
N VAL A 180 -5.69 3.24 1.28
CA VAL A 180 -4.30 3.01 1.66
C VAL A 180 -3.46 4.15 1.07
N ASN A 181 -3.07 5.07 1.94
CA ASN A 181 -2.47 6.35 1.60
C ASN A 181 -1.09 6.47 2.28
N ASN A 182 -0.07 6.85 1.52
CA ASN A 182 1.28 7.15 2.01
C ASN A 182 1.88 6.08 2.95
N SER A 183 1.49 4.82 2.76
CA SER A 183 1.82 3.71 3.65
C SER A 183 2.96 2.87 3.09
N ILE A 184 3.62 2.10 3.95
CA ILE A 184 4.77 1.27 3.60
C ILE A 184 4.45 -0.19 3.91
N PHE A 185 4.68 -1.06 2.94
CA PHE A 185 4.62 -2.50 3.06
C PHE A 185 6.01 -3.06 2.80
N ARG A 186 6.64 -3.65 3.81
CA ARG A 186 7.99 -4.18 3.67
C ARG A 186 8.24 -5.45 4.45
N ASN A 187 9.25 -6.20 4.03
CA ASN A 187 9.71 -7.39 4.76
C ASN A 187 8.58 -8.42 5.00
N PHE A 188 7.69 -8.61 4.03
CA PHE A 188 6.61 -9.60 4.07
C PHE A 188 6.97 -10.87 3.31
N ASN A 189 6.39 -12.01 3.71
CA ASN A 189 6.72 -13.30 3.11
C ASN A 189 6.01 -13.61 1.80
N GLU A 190 4.80 -13.07 1.63
CA GLU A 190 3.91 -13.34 0.50
C GLU A 190 3.33 -12.03 -0.04
N ASP A 191 2.15 -12.04 -0.65
CA ASP A 191 1.45 -10.87 -1.16
C ASP A 191 1.37 -9.77 -0.08
N CYS A 192 1.72 -8.53 -0.44
CA CYS A 192 1.47 -7.42 0.46
C CYS A 192 -0.05 -7.22 0.59
N THR A 193 -0.79 -7.26 -0.52
CA THR A 193 -2.24 -7.12 -0.44
C THR A 193 -2.96 -8.15 -1.31
N TYR A 194 -4.14 -8.57 -0.86
CA TYR A 194 -5.07 -9.41 -1.61
C TYR A 194 -6.49 -8.86 -1.42
N ILE A 195 -7.03 -8.20 -2.43
CA ILE A 195 -8.23 -7.39 -2.33
C ILE A 195 -9.35 -7.97 -3.20
N GLU A 196 -10.47 -8.29 -2.58
CA GLU A 196 -11.63 -8.96 -3.18
C GLU A 196 -12.92 -8.20 -2.89
N GLY A 197 -13.18 -7.14 -3.65
CA GLY A 197 -14.33 -6.28 -3.43
C GLY A 197 -13.96 -4.90 -2.90
N GLY A 198 -14.75 -3.91 -3.29
CA GLY A 198 -14.79 -2.60 -2.64
C GLY A 198 -14.47 -1.44 -3.58
N SER A 199 -14.72 -0.23 -3.07
CA SER A 199 -14.22 1.02 -3.65
C SER A 199 -12.87 1.34 -3.02
N ILE A 200 -11.82 1.41 -3.83
CA ILE A 200 -10.44 1.28 -3.36
C ILE A 200 -9.56 2.42 -3.87
N ILE A 201 -8.78 3.02 -2.98
CA ILE A 201 -7.71 3.97 -3.32
C ILE A 201 -6.39 3.48 -2.72
N PHE A 202 -5.40 3.24 -3.58
CA PHE A 202 -4.00 3.05 -3.19
C PHE A 202 -3.18 4.21 -3.73
N THR A 203 -2.71 5.12 -2.87
CA THR A 203 -1.90 6.24 -3.33
C THR A 203 -0.68 6.57 -2.48
N GLY A 204 0.43 6.94 -3.13
CA GLY A 204 1.64 7.41 -2.45
C GLY A 204 2.38 6.33 -1.64
N ASN A 205 2.05 5.05 -1.83
CA ASN A 205 2.58 3.97 -1.00
C ASN A 205 3.94 3.47 -1.49
N GLN A 206 4.66 2.78 -0.60
CA GLN A 206 5.90 2.09 -0.93
C GLN A 206 5.78 0.59 -0.63
N PHE A 207 6.18 -0.23 -1.58
CA PHE A 207 6.21 -1.69 -1.46
C PHE A 207 7.61 -2.18 -1.76
N TYR A 208 8.31 -2.76 -0.78
CA TYR A 208 9.67 -3.22 -1.02
C TYR A 208 10.10 -4.40 -0.16
N SER A 209 11.03 -5.20 -0.68
CA SER A 209 11.59 -6.36 0.02
C SER A 209 10.51 -7.37 0.46
N THR A 210 9.56 -7.69 -0.42
CA THR A 210 8.40 -8.55 -0.10
C THR A 210 8.28 -9.77 -1.00
N GLY A 211 7.87 -10.91 -0.43
CA GLY A 211 7.68 -12.16 -1.15
C GLY A 211 8.93 -13.06 -1.24
N ILE A 212 8.76 -14.38 -1.20
CA ILE A 212 9.80 -15.38 -1.52
C ILE A 212 9.35 -16.36 -2.61
N THR A 213 8.23 -17.04 -2.39
CA THR A 213 7.67 -18.06 -3.31
C THR A 213 6.63 -17.47 -4.26
N GLY A 214 5.86 -16.50 -3.78
CA GLY A 214 5.06 -15.55 -4.53
C GLY A 214 5.30 -14.16 -3.94
N GLY A 215 4.33 -13.26 -4.03
CA GLY A 215 4.43 -11.92 -3.47
C GLY A 215 4.17 -10.86 -4.52
N GLU A 216 2.90 -10.48 -4.60
CA GLU A 216 2.42 -9.31 -5.32
C GLU A 216 2.45 -8.07 -4.40
N GLY A 217 2.74 -6.89 -4.95
CA GLY A 217 2.53 -5.63 -4.22
C GLY A 217 1.03 -5.37 -4.00
N ILE A 218 0.28 -5.25 -5.10
CA ILE A 218 -1.17 -5.10 -5.08
C ILE A 218 -1.84 -6.20 -5.90
N ASN A 219 -2.61 -7.08 -5.25
CA ASN A 219 -3.36 -8.15 -5.90
C ASN A 219 -4.86 -7.87 -5.83
N ILE A 220 -5.47 -7.57 -6.98
CA ILE A 220 -6.88 -7.22 -7.12
C ILE A 220 -7.64 -8.40 -7.74
N LYS A 221 -8.87 -8.63 -7.24
CA LYS A 221 -9.80 -9.69 -7.66
C LYS A 221 -11.16 -9.09 -8.07
N SER A 222 -12.11 -9.94 -8.46
CA SER A 222 -13.49 -9.54 -8.79
C SER A 222 -14.14 -8.70 -7.67
N GLY A 223 -15.04 -7.78 -8.03
CA GLY A 223 -15.76 -6.92 -7.09
C GLY A 223 -15.06 -5.58 -6.78
N CYS A 224 -13.86 -5.35 -7.30
CA CYS A 224 -13.07 -4.16 -7.01
C CYS A 224 -13.30 -3.04 -8.03
N VAL A 225 -13.49 -1.81 -7.56
CA VAL A 225 -13.28 -0.60 -8.36
C VAL A 225 -12.15 0.18 -7.70
N ALA A 226 -11.01 0.34 -8.39
CA ALA A 226 -9.77 0.78 -7.75
C ALA A 226 -9.01 1.84 -8.55
N ASP A 227 -8.55 2.88 -7.86
CA ASP A 227 -7.49 3.77 -8.33
C ASP A 227 -6.17 3.43 -7.63
N VAL A 228 -5.11 3.19 -8.42
CA VAL A 228 -3.77 2.82 -7.92
C VAL A 228 -2.75 3.81 -8.46
N SER A 229 -2.37 4.80 -7.67
CA SER A 229 -1.63 5.96 -8.17
C SER A 229 -0.41 6.37 -7.37
N TYR A 230 0.64 6.88 -8.02
CA TYR A 230 1.79 7.46 -7.32
C TYR A 230 2.49 6.52 -6.33
N ASN A 231 2.39 5.21 -6.54
CA ASN A 231 3.04 4.23 -5.67
C ASN A 231 4.45 3.90 -6.19
N LEU A 232 5.34 3.56 -5.27
CA LEU A 232 6.68 3.03 -5.54
C LEU A 232 6.70 1.54 -5.22
N PHE A 233 7.09 0.74 -6.20
CA PHE A 233 7.34 -0.69 -6.03
C PHE A 233 8.80 -0.97 -6.29
N TYR A 234 9.48 -1.62 -5.34
CA TYR A 234 10.86 -2.06 -5.50
C TYR A 234 11.01 -3.53 -5.14
N ALA A 235 11.50 -4.32 -6.08
CA ALA A 235 11.85 -5.72 -5.85
C ALA A 235 10.73 -6.54 -5.19
N THR A 236 9.47 -6.29 -5.56
CA THR A 236 8.39 -7.25 -5.26
C THR A 236 8.69 -8.56 -5.98
N ASN A 237 8.43 -9.69 -5.31
CA ASN A 237 8.94 -10.99 -5.79
C ASN A 237 8.36 -11.40 -7.14
N THR A 238 7.05 -11.15 -7.36
CA THR A 238 6.35 -11.54 -8.60
C THR A 238 5.93 -10.30 -9.42
N ASN A 239 4.94 -9.54 -8.97
CA ASN A 239 4.48 -8.33 -9.63
C ASN A 239 4.33 -7.18 -8.63
N ALA A 240 4.46 -5.97 -9.14
CA ALA A 240 3.99 -4.78 -8.47
C ALA A 240 2.46 -4.85 -8.40
N LEU A 241 1.82 -5.12 -9.55
CA LEU A 241 0.37 -5.23 -9.66
C LEU A 241 -0.03 -6.57 -10.27
N LYS A 242 -0.92 -7.30 -9.59
CA LYS A 242 -1.66 -8.42 -10.17
C LYS A 242 -3.13 -8.03 -10.24
N LEU A 243 -3.61 -7.78 -11.44
CA LEU A 243 -4.96 -7.29 -11.70
C LEU A 243 -5.77 -8.41 -12.33
N SER A 244 -6.81 -8.85 -11.62
CA SER A 244 -7.59 -10.02 -12.00
C SER A 244 -9.07 -9.78 -11.72
N ASN A 245 -9.95 -10.25 -12.60
CA ASN A 245 -11.37 -10.37 -12.28
C ASN A 245 -11.75 -11.82 -11.90
N SER A 246 -10.77 -12.61 -11.43
CA SER A 246 -11.08 -13.93 -10.86
C SER A 246 -11.89 -13.79 -9.57
N GLY A 247 -12.88 -14.67 -9.42
CA GLY A 247 -13.84 -14.66 -8.31
C GLY A 247 -15.26 -14.52 -8.86
N THR A 248 -16.23 -14.37 -7.96
CA THR A 248 -17.66 -14.34 -8.31
C THR A 248 -18.34 -13.03 -7.90
N LYS A 249 -17.57 -12.05 -7.39
CA LYS A 249 -18.12 -10.79 -6.88
C LYS A 249 -18.39 -9.82 -8.02
N THR A 250 -19.40 -8.98 -7.82
CA THR A 250 -19.74 -7.86 -8.70
C THR A 250 -19.44 -6.53 -7.99
N PRO A 251 -19.06 -5.46 -8.73
CA PRO A 251 -18.94 -5.38 -10.18
C PRO A 251 -17.70 -6.14 -10.73
N GLN A 252 -17.56 -6.19 -12.05
CA GLN A 252 -16.30 -6.60 -12.69
C GLN A 252 -15.15 -5.76 -12.11
N ALA A 253 -14.01 -6.37 -11.86
CA ALA A 253 -12.83 -5.64 -11.41
C ALA A 253 -12.45 -4.57 -12.45
N HIS A 254 -12.51 -3.30 -12.04
CA HIS A 254 -12.09 -2.14 -12.83
C HIS A 254 -10.99 -1.40 -12.08
N VAL A 255 -9.83 -1.29 -12.71
CA VAL A 255 -8.62 -0.72 -12.10
C VAL A 255 -8.05 0.35 -13.00
N ILE A 256 -7.89 1.56 -12.49
CA ILE A 256 -7.14 2.63 -13.14
C ILE A 256 -5.83 2.80 -12.38
N ALA A 257 -4.73 2.37 -12.98
CA ALA A 257 -3.40 2.45 -12.37
C ALA A 257 -2.52 3.45 -13.12
N TYR A 258 -2.10 4.50 -12.42
CA TYR A 258 -1.40 5.60 -13.07
C TYR A 258 -0.28 6.24 -12.27
N ASN A 259 0.71 6.79 -12.96
CA ASN A 259 1.83 7.49 -12.32
C ASN A 259 2.53 6.62 -11.26
N ASN A 260 2.64 5.31 -11.43
CA ASN A 260 3.41 4.47 -10.50
C ASN A 260 4.85 4.32 -10.98
N THR A 261 5.80 4.11 -10.05
CA THR A 261 7.19 3.77 -10.38
C THR A 261 7.48 2.34 -9.93
N ILE A 262 7.86 1.47 -10.86
CA ILE A 262 8.06 0.03 -10.66
C ILE A 262 9.51 -0.32 -10.99
N LEU A 263 10.26 -0.75 -9.99
CA LEU A 263 11.68 -1.08 -10.10
C LEU A 263 11.97 -2.52 -9.70
N ASN A 264 12.90 -3.17 -10.42
CA ASN A 264 13.52 -4.46 -10.06
C ASN A 264 12.53 -5.58 -9.69
N THR A 265 11.28 -5.48 -10.13
CA THR A 265 10.21 -6.39 -9.76
C THR A 265 10.27 -7.67 -10.59
N GLY A 266 9.90 -8.81 -9.98
CA GLY A 266 9.67 -10.08 -10.68
C GLY A 266 10.92 -10.93 -10.98
N TRP A 267 12.12 -10.40 -10.74
CA TRP A 267 13.38 -11.13 -10.97
C TRP A 267 13.68 -12.20 -9.93
N ARG A 268 13.16 -12.04 -8.71
CA ARG A 268 13.41 -12.99 -7.61
C ARG A 268 12.59 -14.26 -7.71
N ARG A 269 11.51 -14.26 -8.51
CA ARG A 269 10.74 -15.46 -8.86
C ARG A 269 11.15 -15.98 -10.23
N PRO A 270 11.98 -17.04 -10.34
CA PRO A 270 12.52 -17.53 -11.62
C PRO A 270 11.51 -18.36 -12.43
N THR A 271 10.26 -17.93 -12.52
CA THR A 271 9.19 -18.58 -13.30
C THR A 271 8.70 -17.68 -14.44
N VAL A 272 7.85 -18.19 -15.33
CA VAL A 272 7.27 -17.43 -16.45
C VAL A 272 6.16 -16.46 -16.05
N LYS A 273 5.65 -16.59 -14.81
CA LYS A 273 4.61 -15.71 -14.26
C LYS A 273 5.24 -14.48 -13.63
N GLY A 274 4.66 -13.34 -13.98
CA GLY A 274 4.93 -12.04 -13.40
C GLY A 274 6.24 -11.39 -13.81
N GLY A 275 6.33 -10.09 -13.55
CA GLY A 275 7.48 -9.26 -13.94
C GLY A 275 7.35 -7.77 -13.67
N SER A 276 6.11 -7.27 -13.55
CA SER A 276 5.79 -5.89 -13.19
C SER A 276 4.29 -5.74 -12.96
N ILE A 277 3.49 -5.85 -14.01
CA ILE A 277 2.03 -5.85 -13.99
C ILE A 277 1.53 -7.12 -14.68
N TRP A 278 0.61 -7.84 -14.06
CA TRP A 278 -0.03 -9.04 -14.61
C TRP A 278 -1.53 -8.84 -14.72
N LEU A 279 -2.07 -8.96 -15.94
CA LEU A 279 -3.50 -8.85 -16.23
C LEU A 279 -4.10 -10.23 -16.52
N GLU A 280 -5.23 -10.56 -15.89
CA GLU A 280 -5.91 -11.83 -16.14
C GLU A 280 -7.43 -11.79 -15.88
N ALA A 281 -8.10 -12.85 -16.34
CA ALA A 281 -9.47 -13.19 -16.01
C ALA A 281 -10.48 -12.07 -16.27
N THR A 282 -10.36 -11.39 -17.41
CA THR A 282 -11.23 -10.29 -17.87
C THR A 282 -11.29 -9.10 -16.92
N VAL A 283 -10.20 -8.75 -16.24
CA VAL A 283 -10.10 -7.45 -15.55
C VAL A 283 -10.24 -6.30 -16.57
N PHE A 284 -10.97 -5.25 -16.24
CA PHE A 284 -10.93 -4.00 -17.01
C PHE A 284 -9.85 -3.10 -16.40
N ALA A 285 -8.71 -2.94 -17.09
CA ALA A 285 -7.57 -2.19 -16.59
C ALA A 285 -7.24 -1.00 -17.49
N GLU A 286 -7.04 0.17 -16.90
CA GLU A 286 -6.56 1.38 -17.57
C GLU A 286 -5.22 1.77 -16.95
N LEU A 287 -4.14 1.55 -17.69
CA LEU A 287 -2.76 1.78 -17.25
C LEU A 287 -2.19 3.01 -17.96
N HIS A 288 -1.80 4.02 -17.18
CA HIS A 288 -1.32 5.29 -17.70
C HIS A 288 -0.08 5.82 -16.98
N ASN A 289 0.90 6.36 -17.69
CA ASN A 289 2.01 7.11 -17.06
C ASN A 289 2.83 6.30 -16.04
N ASN A 290 2.92 4.98 -16.16
CA ASN A 290 3.72 4.15 -15.25
C ASN A 290 5.17 4.07 -15.74
N LEU A 291 6.12 4.17 -14.82
CA LEU A 291 7.56 4.08 -15.08
C LEU A 291 8.08 2.71 -14.65
N PHE A 292 8.58 1.93 -15.58
CA PHE A 292 9.24 0.64 -15.37
C PHE A 292 10.76 0.83 -15.53
N ALA A 293 11.53 0.57 -14.48
CA ALA A 293 12.98 0.62 -14.53
C ALA A 293 13.57 -0.69 -14.02
N ASN A 294 14.22 -1.45 -14.91
CA ASN A 294 14.75 -2.78 -14.61
C ASN A 294 13.71 -3.76 -14.02
N ALA A 295 12.42 -3.55 -14.28
CA ALA A 295 11.41 -4.56 -14.02
C ALA A 295 11.62 -5.75 -14.98
N ARG A 296 11.22 -6.96 -14.59
CA ARG A 296 11.55 -8.14 -15.40
C ARG A 296 10.83 -8.17 -16.73
N PHE A 297 9.55 -7.82 -16.75
CA PHE A 297 8.74 -7.76 -17.97
C PHE A 297 7.97 -6.44 -18.02
N GLY A 298 7.46 -6.10 -19.20
CA GLY A 298 6.48 -5.03 -19.35
C GLY A 298 5.12 -5.46 -18.81
N VAL A 299 4.05 -4.76 -19.18
CA VAL A 299 2.70 -5.18 -18.83
C VAL A 299 2.42 -6.56 -19.44
N LYS A 300 2.23 -7.58 -18.61
CA LYS A 300 1.95 -8.95 -19.04
C LYS A 300 0.46 -9.27 -18.97
N ARG A 301 0.03 -10.22 -19.80
CA ARG A 301 -1.32 -10.82 -19.76
C ARG A 301 -1.29 -12.35 -19.65
N ASP A 302 -2.32 -12.92 -19.04
CA ASP A 302 -2.62 -14.35 -19.20
C ASP A 302 -3.22 -14.59 -20.60
N THR A 303 -2.47 -15.25 -21.48
CA THR A 303 -2.93 -15.55 -22.85
C THR A 303 -4.12 -16.51 -22.91
N LYS A 304 -4.40 -17.25 -21.83
CA LYS A 304 -5.56 -18.17 -21.74
C LYS A 304 -6.81 -17.48 -21.19
N LYS A 305 -6.61 -16.44 -20.38
CA LYS A 305 -7.68 -15.67 -19.73
C LYS A 305 -7.27 -14.20 -19.75
N PRO A 306 -7.28 -13.54 -20.91
CA PRO A 306 -6.78 -12.18 -21.02
C PRO A 306 -7.67 -11.20 -20.24
N GLU A 307 -7.17 -9.99 -20.12
CA GLU A 307 -7.93 -8.82 -19.69
C GLU A 307 -9.12 -8.53 -20.60
N ASP A 308 -10.03 -7.68 -20.12
CA ASP A 308 -11.17 -7.18 -20.91
C ASP A 308 -10.67 -6.34 -22.08
N SER A 309 -11.30 -6.47 -23.26
CA SER A 309 -10.90 -5.76 -24.48
C SER A 309 -11.03 -4.23 -24.39
N ARG A 310 -11.74 -3.69 -23.40
CA ARG A 310 -11.79 -2.25 -23.11
C ARG A 310 -10.52 -1.73 -22.45
N SER A 311 -9.68 -2.61 -21.93
CA SER A 311 -8.46 -2.23 -21.20
C SER A 311 -7.53 -1.38 -22.06
N VAL A 312 -6.85 -0.42 -21.43
CA VAL A 312 -5.95 0.53 -22.07
C VAL A 312 -4.59 0.46 -21.40
N VAL A 313 -3.53 0.53 -22.21
CA VAL A 313 -2.15 0.79 -21.77
C VAL A 313 -1.63 1.96 -22.58
N SER A 314 -1.13 3.01 -21.93
CA SER A 314 -0.59 4.16 -22.65
C SER A 314 0.34 5.06 -21.84
N HIS A 315 1.26 5.72 -22.54
CA HIS A 315 2.22 6.67 -21.95
C HIS A 315 3.05 6.08 -20.82
N ASP A 316 3.28 4.77 -20.81
CA ASP A 316 4.23 4.15 -19.88
C ASP A 316 5.67 4.29 -20.42
N LEU A 317 6.65 4.33 -19.51
CA LEU A 317 8.08 4.39 -19.84
C LEU A 317 8.78 3.12 -19.39
N TYR A 318 9.58 2.53 -20.27
CA TYR A 318 10.35 1.32 -19.99
C TYR A 318 11.84 1.57 -20.16
N TYR A 319 12.58 1.38 -19.07
CA TYR A 319 14.02 1.45 -19.02
C TYR A 319 14.62 0.10 -18.60
N GLY A 320 15.61 -0.38 -19.35
CA GLY A 320 16.40 -1.57 -19.00
C GLY A 320 17.89 -1.28 -19.09
N PHE A 321 18.62 -1.55 -18.01
CA PHE A 321 20.07 -1.39 -17.94
C PHE A 321 20.82 -2.38 -18.84
N ASP A 322 20.27 -3.58 -19.05
CA ASP A 322 20.82 -4.60 -19.94
C ASP A 322 19.84 -5.01 -21.04
N GLN A 323 20.38 -5.69 -22.06
CA GLN A 323 19.60 -6.09 -23.22
C GLN A 323 18.57 -7.18 -22.88
N ALA A 324 18.84 -8.03 -21.89
CA ALA A 324 17.92 -9.07 -21.47
C ALA A 324 16.62 -8.48 -20.90
N THR A 325 16.74 -7.37 -20.18
CA THR A 325 15.62 -6.58 -19.66
C THR A 325 14.87 -5.90 -20.78
N VAL A 326 15.58 -5.18 -21.67
CA VAL A 326 14.95 -4.48 -22.80
C VAL A 326 14.17 -5.43 -23.70
N ASN A 327 14.70 -6.63 -23.95
CA ASN A 327 14.02 -7.66 -24.73
C ASN A 327 12.71 -8.13 -24.09
N GLN A 328 12.61 -8.11 -22.76
CA GLN A 328 11.40 -8.53 -22.02
C GLN A 328 10.30 -7.46 -21.97
N PHE A 329 10.58 -6.24 -22.44
CA PHE A 329 9.57 -5.19 -22.59
C PHE A 329 8.89 -5.21 -23.96
N GLN A 330 9.47 -5.89 -24.94
CA GLN A 330 8.99 -5.82 -26.32
C GLN A 330 7.61 -6.49 -26.46
N PRO A 331 6.64 -5.84 -27.13
CA PRO A 331 5.31 -6.42 -27.34
C PRO A 331 5.37 -7.80 -27.99
N SER A 332 4.54 -8.70 -27.47
CA SER A 332 4.46 -10.10 -27.91
C SER A 332 3.03 -10.60 -27.67
N ALA A 333 2.81 -11.92 -27.78
CA ALA A 333 1.51 -12.50 -27.41
C ALA A 333 1.16 -12.32 -25.93
N ASP A 334 2.16 -12.30 -25.03
CA ASP A 334 1.98 -12.21 -23.58
C ASP A 334 2.47 -10.88 -22.98
N ILE A 335 3.14 -10.03 -23.76
CA ILE A 335 3.50 -8.65 -23.41
C ILE A 335 2.59 -7.68 -24.16
N VAL A 336 1.79 -6.92 -23.41
CA VAL A 336 0.83 -5.95 -23.93
C VAL A 336 1.57 -4.73 -24.48
N GLY A 337 1.36 -4.40 -25.75
CA GLY A 337 1.77 -3.11 -26.31
C GLY A 337 0.76 -2.01 -26.00
N GLY A 338 1.23 -0.84 -25.59
CA GLY A 338 0.42 0.35 -25.33
C GLY A 338 0.50 1.40 -26.45
N LYS A 339 -0.22 2.51 -26.25
CA LYS A 339 -0.15 3.72 -27.12
C LYS A 339 0.76 4.76 -26.50
N ASN A 340 1.58 5.44 -27.31
CA ASN A 340 2.49 6.50 -26.87
C ASN A 340 3.49 6.04 -25.78
N GLU A 341 3.84 4.76 -25.76
CA GLU A 341 4.82 4.21 -24.83
C GLU A 341 6.22 4.71 -25.17
N ILE A 342 7.03 4.98 -24.14
CA ILE A 342 8.48 5.20 -24.29
C ILE A 342 9.16 3.86 -24.06
N ILE A 343 9.38 3.13 -25.14
CA ILE A 343 10.04 1.82 -25.15
C ILE A 343 11.23 1.81 -26.11
N GLY A 344 12.42 1.54 -25.57
CA GLY A 344 13.66 1.43 -26.34
C GLY A 344 13.87 0.02 -26.90
N THR A 345 14.81 -0.11 -27.83
CA THR A 345 15.25 -1.42 -28.38
C THR A 345 16.65 -1.80 -27.93
N LYS A 346 17.39 -0.87 -27.32
CA LYS A 346 18.76 -1.09 -26.83
C LYS A 346 18.87 -0.81 -25.34
N ALA A 347 19.75 -1.57 -24.68
CA ALA A 347 20.13 -1.35 -23.29
C ALA A 347 20.53 0.12 -23.03
N GLY A 348 20.00 0.70 -21.96
CA GLY A 348 20.31 2.06 -21.53
C GLY A 348 19.55 3.19 -22.25
N GLU A 349 18.75 2.89 -23.27
CA GLU A 349 17.86 3.90 -23.88
C GLU A 349 16.78 4.36 -22.89
N ASN A 350 16.35 5.61 -23.03
CA ASN A 350 15.32 6.24 -22.19
C ASN A 350 15.64 6.25 -20.69
N ASP A 351 16.92 6.45 -20.34
CA ASP A 351 17.37 6.63 -18.95
C ASP A 351 16.44 7.59 -18.19
N PRO A 352 15.76 7.15 -17.11
CA PRO A 352 14.78 7.96 -16.38
C PRO A 352 15.43 9.13 -15.63
N LYS A 353 16.77 9.17 -15.53
CA LYS A 353 17.53 10.21 -14.83
C LYS A 353 17.09 10.39 -13.38
N PHE A 354 16.99 9.30 -12.63
CA PHE A 354 16.70 9.39 -11.19
C PHE A 354 17.75 10.25 -10.47
N VAL A 355 17.33 11.02 -9.47
CA VAL A 355 18.22 11.86 -8.65
C VAL A 355 19.26 11.01 -7.93
N ASN A 356 18.84 9.90 -7.33
CA ASN A 356 19.75 9.00 -6.61
C ASN A 356 19.26 7.54 -6.64
N TYR A 357 19.48 6.86 -7.76
CA TYR A 357 19.32 5.40 -7.84
C TYR A 357 20.32 4.83 -8.86
N PRO A 358 21.20 3.89 -8.46
CA PRO A 358 22.12 3.27 -9.41
C PRO A 358 21.37 2.32 -10.33
N LEU A 359 21.22 2.69 -11.60
CA LEU A 359 20.51 1.88 -12.61
C LEU A 359 21.19 0.53 -12.89
N ASN A 360 22.45 0.34 -12.50
CA ASN A 360 23.15 -0.93 -12.53
C ASN A 360 22.94 -1.80 -11.27
N THR A 361 22.04 -1.40 -10.36
CA THR A 361 21.68 -2.23 -9.19
C THR A 361 21.23 -3.60 -9.67
N PRO A 362 21.79 -4.71 -9.13
CA PRO A 362 21.39 -6.05 -9.53
C PRO A 362 19.88 -6.24 -9.50
N MET A 363 19.32 -6.79 -10.56
CA MET A 363 17.87 -6.82 -10.76
C MET A 363 17.14 -7.70 -9.73
N ASN A 364 17.84 -8.69 -9.16
CA ASN A 364 17.36 -9.53 -8.07
C ASN A 364 17.70 -8.98 -6.67
N ASN A 365 18.30 -7.79 -6.56
CA ASN A 365 18.54 -7.16 -5.27
C ASN A 365 17.20 -6.90 -4.57
N ALA A 366 17.04 -7.47 -3.37
CA ALA A 366 15.86 -7.27 -2.54
C ALA A 366 16.03 -6.14 -1.53
N ASP A 367 17.25 -5.65 -1.32
CA ASP A 367 17.59 -4.75 -0.22
C ASP A 367 17.37 -3.30 -0.67
N PHE A 368 16.29 -2.69 -0.18
CA PHE A 368 15.92 -1.32 -0.48
C PHE A 368 16.77 -0.34 0.33
N ASN A 369 17.39 0.63 -0.33
CA ASN A 369 18.12 1.70 0.34
C ASN A 369 17.22 2.94 0.48
N GLN A 370 16.93 3.32 1.72
CA GLN A 370 16.09 4.49 2.03
C GLN A 370 16.74 5.83 1.63
N SER A 371 18.03 5.86 1.32
CA SER A 371 18.68 7.07 0.80
C SER A 371 18.45 7.28 -0.70
N TRP A 372 17.89 6.29 -1.40
CA TRP A 372 17.55 6.44 -2.81
C TRP A 372 16.48 7.51 -3.03
N ASP A 373 16.60 8.22 -4.14
CA ASP A 373 15.69 9.28 -4.56
C ASP A 373 15.26 9.03 -6.01
N PHE A 374 13.99 8.66 -6.15
CA PHE A 374 13.37 8.30 -7.43
C PHE A 374 12.69 9.49 -8.13
N HIS A 375 12.84 10.72 -7.60
CA HIS A 375 12.56 11.92 -8.39
C HIS A 375 13.43 11.91 -9.64
N VAL A 376 12.92 12.47 -10.74
CA VAL A 376 13.65 12.54 -12.00
C VAL A 376 14.32 13.90 -12.15
N GLN A 377 15.49 13.92 -12.79
CA GLN A 377 16.23 15.15 -13.07
C GLN A 377 15.74 15.81 -14.37
N ALA A 378 16.12 17.07 -14.57
CA ALA A 378 15.90 17.76 -15.84
C ALA A 378 16.50 16.97 -17.02
N GLY A 379 15.79 16.93 -18.14
CA GLY A 379 16.17 16.12 -19.31
C GLY A 379 15.77 14.64 -19.21
N SER A 380 15.08 14.22 -18.15
CA SER A 380 14.45 12.90 -18.10
C SER A 380 13.39 12.77 -19.22
N PRO A 381 13.37 11.64 -19.95
CA PRO A 381 12.31 11.32 -20.92
C PRO A 381 10.93 11.15 -20.28
N ALA A 382 10.85 11.00 -18.95
CA ALA A 382 9.58 10.93 -18.23
C ALA A 382 8.88 12.30 -18.12
N LEU A 383 9.60 13.41 -18.27
CA LEU A 383 9.05 14.75 -18.09
C LEU A 383 8.24 15.20 -19.31
N GLY A 384 6.99 15.61 -19.08
CA GLY A 384 6.09 16.09 -20.13
C GLY A 384 5.55 15.01 -21.09
N ALA A 385 5.89 13.74 -20.87
CA ALA A 385 5.48 12.62 -21.72
C ALA A 385 4.21 11.89 -21.24
N GLY A 386 3.70 12.24 -20.06
CA GLY A 386 2.49 11.65 -19.50
C GLY A 386 1.21 12.29 -20.03
N THR A 387 0.08 11.62 -19.82
CA THR A 387 -1.27 12.09 -20.17
C THR A 387 -2.12 12.40 -18.93
N THR A 388 -2.97 13.42 -19.03
CA THR A 388 -4.03 13.71 -18.06
C THR A 388 -5.42 13.42 -18.61
N ALA A 389 -5.51 12.92 -19.85
CA ALA A 389 -6.75 12.75 -20.60
C ALA A 389 -7.45 11.42 -20.31
N PHE A 390 -7.73 11.15 -19.03
CA PHE A 390 -8.57 10.04 -18.57
C PHE A 390 -9.32 10.43 -17.29
N THR A 391 -10.37 9.68 -16.95
CA THR A 391 -11.18 9.95 -15.75
C THR A 391 -10.92 8.87 -14.72
N ARG A 392 -10.41 9.27 -13.56
CA ARG A 392 -10.21 8.41 -12.38
C ARG A 392 -11.55 7.85 -11.88
N ASN A 393 -11.54 6.75 -11.13
CA ASN A 393 -12.76 6.23 -10.51
C ASN A 393 -13.27 7.15 -9.41
N PHE A 394 -12.37 7.71 -8.61
CA PHE A 394 -12.71 8.50 -7.42
C PHE A 394 -12.13 9.93 -7.46
N PRO A 395 -12.45 10.75 -8.48
CA PRO A 395 -11.94 12.13 -8.57
C PRO A 395 -12.52 13.02 -7.46
N GLY A 396 -13.74 12.72 -7.00
CA GLY A 396 -14.37 13.35 -5.83
C GLY A 396 -14.01 12.72 -4.49
N GLY A 397 -13.36 11.55 -4.52
CA GLY A 397 -12.88 10.80 -3.37
C GLY A 397 -13.86 9.86 -2.68
N LEU A 398 -13.32 9.13 -1.72
CA LEU A 398 -14.02 8.25 -0.79
C LEU A 398 -14.04 8.91 0.59
N VAL A 399 -15.24 9.04 1.17
CA VAL A 399 -15.37 9.45 2.57
C VAL A 399 -15.17 8.22 3.46
N VAL A 400 -14.14 8.24 4.30
CA VAL A 400 -13.79 7.20 5.28
C VAL A 400 -13.47 7.90 6.60
N ASN A 401 -14.07 7.44 7.70
CA ASN A 401 -13.95 8.10 9.02
C ASN A 401 -14.23 9.63 8.95
N ASP A 402 -15.31 10.01 8.27
CA ASP A 402 -15.72 11.40 8.03
C ASP A 402 -14.68 12.30 7.32
N ARG A 403 -13.63 11.70 6.73
CA ARG A 403 -12.60 12.40 5.95
C ARG A 403 -12.67 11.98 4.49
N ASN A 404 -12.56 12.95 3.59
CA ASN A 404 -12.55 12.67 2.16
C ASN A 404 -11.14 12.38 1.65
N TYR A 405 -10.97 11.24 0.99
CA TYR A 405 -9.75 10.82 0.34
C TYR A 405 -9.97 10.77 -1.16
N ALA A 406 -9.53 11.81 -1.87
CA ALA A 406 -9.58 11.86 -3.33
C ALA A 406 -8.40 11.12 -3.94
N SER A 407 -8.64 10.36 -5.01
CA SER A 407 -7.55 9.93 -5.89
C SER A 407 -6.82 11.20 -6.36
N PRO A 408 -5.48 11.27 -6.39
CA PRO A 408 -4.76 12.46 -6.86
C PRO A 408 -4.94 12.70 -8.36
N ALA A 409 -4.80 13.94 -8.84
CA ALA A 409 -4.87 14.20 -10.28
C ALA A 409 -3.70 13.51 -11.01
N PRO A 410 -3.88 13.02 -12.25
CA PRO A 410 -2.75 12.54 -13.04
C PRO A 410 -1.79 13.67 -13.37
N SER A 411 -0.52 13.32 -13.55
CA SER A 411 0.53 14.26 -13.92
C SER A 411 0.81 14.18 -15.42
N SER A 412 1.31 15.28 -16.00
CA SER A 412 1.90 15.28 -17.35
C SER A 412 3.27 14.61 -17.41
N ASN A 413 3.78 14.11 -16.27
CA ASN A 413 5.01 13.32 -16.20
C ASN A 413 4.67 11.84 -16.05
N ILE A 414 5.58 10.97 -16.47
CA ILE A 414 5.52 9.52 -16.25
C ILE A 414 6.20 9.17 -14.91
N GLY A 415 5.63 8.23 -14.17
CA GLY A 415 6.11 7.78 -12.86
C GLY A 415 5.51 8.55 -11.68
N ALA A 416 5.86 8.09 -10.48
CA ALA A 416 5.34 8.61 -9.21
C ALA A 416 6.00 9.91 -8.75
N PHE A 417 7.18 10.22 -9.27
CA PHE A 417 8.00 11.33 -8.80
C PHE A 417 8.45 12.19 -9.98
N GLY A 418 8.03 13.46 -9.97
CA GLY A 418 8.52 14.46 -10.91
C GLY A 418 9.90 14.99 -10.55
N THR A 419 10.25 16.19 -11.02
CA THR A 419 11.42 16.92 -10.54
C THR A 419 11.27 17.31 -9.08
N LYS A 420 12.37 17.27 -8.34
CA LYS A 420 12.44 17.83 -6.99
C LYS A 420 12.51 19.36 -7.12
N ASN A 421 11.55 20.05 -6.51
CA ASN A 421 11.55 21.52 -6.45
C ASN A 421 12.59 22.05 -5.48
#